data_AF-A0A832PG13-F1
#
_entry.id   AF-A0A832PG13-F1
#
_cell.length_a   1.000
_cell.length_b   1.000
_cell.length_c   1.000
_cell.angle_alpha   90.00
_cell.angle_beta   90.00
_cell.angle_gamma   90.00
#
_symmetry.space_group_name_H-M   'P 1'
#
loop_
_entity.id
_entity.type
_entity.pdbx_description
1 polymer ?
#
loop_
_entity_poly.entity_id
_entity_poly.type
_entity_poly.pdbx_seq_one_letter_code
_entity_poly.pdbx_strand_id
1 'polypeptide(L)'
;MKEELLKKCENIEDPDILNTCKVLLELMEKKKVKLEEKEESYLEMAERIKPSDVPRVLELALRIRESKDIKDPEIKNTASRLIRAIEMS
;
A
#
# COMPACT_ATOMS: atom_id res chain seq x y z
N MET A 1 -7.09 -4.08 -14.76
CA MET A 1 -6.30 -3.23 -13.85
C MET A 1 -6.11 -3.86 -12.45
N LYS A 2 -7.11 -3.93 -11.54
CA LYS A 2 -6.88 -4.50 -10.19
C LYS A 2 -6.36 -5.95 -10.22
N GLU A 3 -7.00 -6.81 -11.00
CA GLU A 3 -6.60 -8.23 -11.10
C GLU A 3 -5.22 -8.43 -11.74
N GLU A 4 -4.85 -7.59 -12.71
CA GLU A 4 -3.53 -7.62 -13.35
C GLU A 4 -2.43 -7.20 -12.37
N LEU A 5 -2.69 -6.14 -11.59
CA LEU A 5 -1.79 -5.68 -10.54
C LEU A 5 -1.58 -6.75 -9.46
N LEU A 6 -2.65 -7.41 -9.02
CA LEU A 6 -2.56 -8.48 -8.02
C LEU A 6 -1.76 -9.68 -8.54
N LYS A 7 -1.92 -10.07 -9.81
CA LYS A 7 -1.10 -11.12 -10.43
C LYS A 7 0.38 -10.75 -10.47
N LYS A 8 0.69 -9.47 -10.76
CA LYS A 8 2.08 -9.00 -10.71
C LYS A 8 2.68 -9.11 -9.30
N CYS A 9 1.87 -8.95 -8.26
CA CYS A 9 2.33 -9.10 -6.87
C CYS A 9 2.68 -10.53 -6.45
N GLU A 10 2.30 -11.58 -7.20
CA GLU A 10 2.57 -12.98 -6.83
C GLU A 10 4.07 -13.30 -6.74
N ASN A 11 4.93 -12.54 -7.44
CA ASN A 11 6.38 -12.78 -7.50
C ASN A 11 7.23 -11.51 -7.20
N ILE A 12 6.67 -10.52 -6.49
CA ILE A 12 7.42 -9.28 -6.19
C ILE A 12 8.43 -9.55 -5.06
N GLU A 13 9.69 -9.65 -5.43
CA GLU A 13 10.84 -9.63 -4.52
C GLU A 13 11.58 -8.29 -4.55
N ASP A 14 11.07 -7.31 -5.30
CA ASP A 14 11.68 -5.99 -5.48
C ASP A 14 11.75 -5.22 -4.14
N PRO A 15 12.96 -4.94 -3.61
CA PRO A 15 13.14 -4.18 -2.39
C PRO A 15 12.54 -2.77 -2.44
N ASP A 16 12.50 -2.14 -3.61
CA ASP A 16 11.96 -0.78 -3.77
C ASP A 16 10.43 -0.77 -3.63
N ILE A 17 9.76 -1.82 -4.10
CA ILE A 17 8.31 -2.00 -3.90
C ILE A 17 8.00 -2.26 -2.43
N LEU A 18 8.77 -3.13 -1.78
CA LEU A 18 8.64 -3.37 -0.33
C LEU A 18 8.87 -2.10 0.48
N ASN A 19 9.88 -1.31 0.14
CA ASN A 19 10.14 -0.03 0.79
C ASN A 19 8.98 0.95 0.58
N THR A 20 8.42 1.00 -0.63
CA THR A 20 7.25 1.85 -0.92
C THR A 20 6.01 1.40 -0.11
N CYS A 21 5.81 0.09 0.08
CA CYS A 21 4.77 -0.43 0.97
C CYS A 21 4.97 0.03 2.42
N LYS A 22 6.20 -0.05 2.96
CA LYS A 22 6.52 0.44 4.31
C LYS A 22 6.16 1.91 4.49
N VAL A 23 6.64 2.74 3.56
CA VAL A 23 6.38 4.19 3.59
C VAL A 23 4.87 4.50 3.54
N LEU A 24 4.10 3.75 2.74
CA LEU A 24 2.65 3.92 2.69
C LEU A 24 2.00 3.60 4.03
N LEU A 25 2.34 2.46 4.64
CA LEU A 25 1.79 2.00 5.91
C LEU A 25 2.13 2.97 7.06
N GLU A 26 3.39 3.43 7.15
CA GLU A 26 3.82 4.43 8.12
C GLU A 26 3.05 5.75 7.97
N LEU A 27 2.83 6.19 6.72
CA LEU A 27 2.03 7.38 6.43
C LEU A 27 0.57 7.19 6.85
N MET A 28 -0.01 6.02 6.60
CA MET A 28 -1.37 5.71 7.01
C MET A 28 -1.53 5.76 8.54
N GLU A 29 -0.53 5.25 9.29
CA GLU A 29 -0.52 5.34 10.75
C GLU A 29 -0.41 6.80 11.22
N LYS A 30 0.60 7.52 10.70
CA LYS A 30 0.86 8.93 11.04
C LYS A 30 -0.37 9.82 10.78
N LYS A 31 -1.07 9.59 9.68
CA LYS A 31 -2.27 10.35 9.27
C LYS A 31 -3.57 9.78 9.85
N LYS A 32 -3.48 8.72 10.66
CA LYS A 32 -4.61 8.03 11.30
C LYS A 32 -5.69 7.63 10.30
N VAL A 33 -5.27 7.13 9.14
CA VAL A 33 -6.19 6.61 8.12
C VAL A 33 -6.94 5.41 8.67
N LYS A 34 -8.25 5.39 8.45
CA LYS A 34 -9.15 4.32 8.90
C LYS A 34 -9.85 3.72 7.69
N LEU A 35 -9.24 2.69 7.11
CA LEU A 35 -9.79 1.96 5.95
C LEU A 35 -10.16 0.51 6.25
N GLU A 36 -9.77 -0.02 7.41
CA GLU A 36 -10.08 -1.39 7.84
C GLU A 36 -10.50 -1.37 9.32
N GLU A 37 -11.36 -2.31 9.71
CA GLU A 37 -11.46 -2.74 11.10
C GLU A 37 -10.20 -3.56 11.38
N LYS A 38 -9.33 -3.03 12.24
CA LYS A 38 -7.96 -3.52 12.36
C LYS A 38 -7.79 -4.44 13.57
N GLU A 39 -7.28 -5.65 13.30
CA GLU A 39 -6.66 -6.50 14.32
C GLU A 39 -5.22 -6.07 14.65
N GLU A 40 -4.55 -5.36 13.72
CA GLU A 40 -3.17 -4.85 13.85
C GLU A 40 -3.02 -3.41 13.32
N SER A 41 -2.10 -2.63 13.89
CA SER A 41 -1.79 -1.26 13.43
C SER A 41 -1.05 -1.27 12.08
N TYR A 42 -1.08 -0.14 11.36
CA TYR A 42 -0.31 -0.06 10.11
C TYR A 42 1.19 -0.02 10.36
N LEU A 43 1.63 0.46 11.53
CA LEU A 43 3.04 0.42 11.92
C LEU A 43 3.54 -1.02 12.11
N GLU A 44 2.77 -1.86 12.80
CA GLU A 44 3.11 -3.28 12.98
C GLU A 44 3.20 -4.00 11.61
N MET A 45 2.29 -3.68 10.70
CA MET A 45 2.36 -4.19 9.31
C MET A 45 3.65 -3.75 8.62
N ALA A 46 4.07 -2.50 8.78
CA ALA A 46 5.28 -1.96 8.14
C ALA A 46 6.56 -2.63 8.67
N GLU A 47 6.63 -2.88 9.97
CA GLU A 47 7.79 -3.50 10.62
C GLU A 47 8.00 -4.95 10.17
N ARG A 48 6.93 -5.70 9.94
CA ARG A 48 6.96 -7.13 9.61
C ARG A 48 6.74 -7.46 8.14
N ILE A 49 6.65 -6.45 7.28
CA ILE A 49 6.25 -6.64 5.89
C ILE A 49 7.19 -7.57 5.12
N LYS A 50 6.59 -8.45 4.33
CA LYS A 50 7.27 -9.40 3.42
C LYS A 50 6.61 -9.37 2.03
N PRO A 51 7.27 -9.93 0.99
CA PRO A 51 6.70 -10.07 -0.36
C PRO A 51 5.23 -10.50 -0.41
N SER A 52 4.85 -11.50 0.41
CA SER A 52 3.48 -12.02 0.44
C SER A 52 2.42 -11.02 0.90
N ASP A 53 2.83 -9.91 1.53
CA ASP A 53 1.92 -8.89 2.04
C ASP A 53 1.69 -7.74 1.03
N VAL A 54 2.51 -7.68 -0.03
CA VAL A 54 2.39 -6.66 -1.08
C VAL A 54 0.98 -6.62 -1.71
N PRO A 55 0.32 -7.75 -2.03
CA PRO A 55 -1.06 -7.73 -2.53
C PRO A 55 -2.02 -6.98 -1.58
N ARG A 56 -1.89 -7.21 -0.27
CA ARG A 56 -2.75 -6.55 0.74
C ARG A 56 -2.48 -5.04 0.78
N VAL A 57 -1.22 -4.62 0.76
CA VAL A 57 -0.87 -3.19 0.77
C VAL A 57 -1.28 -2.50 -0.54
N LEU A 58 -1.22 -3.20 -1.68
CA LEU A 58 -1.76 -2.72 -2.94
C LEU A 58 -3.28 -2.48 -2.84
N GLU A 59 -4.04 -3.36 -2.19
CA GLU A 59 -5.48 -3.12 -2.00
C GLU A 59 -5.75 -1.86 -1.17
N LEU A 60 -4.96 -1.63 -0.10
CA LEU A 60 -5.03 -0.39 0.68
C LEU A 60 -4.72 0.83 -0.20
N ALA A 61 -3.68 0.76 -1.03
CA ALA A 61 -3.33 1.84 -1.95
C ALA A 61 -4.44 2.17 -2.95
N LEU A 62 -5.09 1.15 -3.52
CA LEU A 62 -6.23 1.32 -4.43
C LEU A 62 -7.41 2.00 -3.71
N ARG A 63 -7.74 1.56 -2.49
CA ARG A 63 -8.78 2.20 -1.67
C ARG A 63 -8.45 3.66 -1.32
N ILE A 64 -7.20 3.97 -0.98
CA ILE A 64 -6.75 5.35 -0.72
C ILE A 64 -6.94 6.22 -1.96
N ARG A 65 -6.52 5.72 -3.13
CA ARG A 65 -6.62 6.44 -4.40
C ARG A 65 -8.07 6.80 -4.72
N GLU A 66 -8.97 5.83 -4.56
CA GLU A 66 -10.39 5.92 -4.90
C GLU A 66 -11.24 6.58 -3.81
N SER A 67 -10.73 6.68 -2.58
CA SER A 67 -11.42 7.34 -1.46
C SER A 67 -11.66 8.82 -1.73
N LYS A 68 -12.90 9.27 -1.47
CA LYS A 68 -13.28 10.69 -1.48
C LYS A 68 -13.02 11.38 -0.13
N ASP A 69 -12.89 10.61 0.94
CA ASP A 69 -12.73 11.09 2.31
C ASP A 69 -11.26 11.36 2.65
N ILE A 70 -10.35 10.54 2.12
CA ILE A 70 -8.91 10.76 2.24
C ILE A 70 -8.51 11.82 1.23
N LYS A 71 -8.26 13.04 1.69
CA LYS A 71 -7.85 14.18 0.84
C LYS A 71 -6.38 14.55 0.96
N ASP A 72 -5.66 13.94 1.89
CA ASP A 72 -4.26 14.24 2.12
C ASP A 72 -3.45 13.89 0.84
N PRO A 73 -2.76 14.87 0.24
CA PRO A 73 -2.08 14.66 -1.03
C PRO A 73 -0.85 13.77 -0.88
N GLU A 74 -0.19 13.79 0.27
CA GLU A 74 1.01 12.98 0.54
C GLU A 74 0.65 11.50 0.48
N ILE A 75 -0.41 11.09 1.18
CA ILE A 75 -0.83 9.68 1.18
C ILE A 75 -1.39 9.23 -0.17
N LYS A 76 -2.15 10.10 -0.87
CA LYS A 76 -2.64 9.79 -2.22
C LYS A 76 -1.50 9.63 -3.23
N ASN A 77 -0.46 10.44 -3.11
CA ASN A 77 0.71 10.36 -3.96
C ASN A 77 1.52 9.11 -3.68
N THR A 78 1.72 8.75 -2.40
CA THR A 78 2.43 7.51 -2.03
C THR A 78 1.67 6.27 -2.50
N ALA A 79 0.34 6.23 -2.34
CA ALA A 79 -0.48 5.15 -2.88
C ALA A 79 -0.36 5.04 -4.41
N SER A 80 -0.38 6.19 -5.12
CA SER A 80 -0.22 6.22 -6.57
C SER A 80 1.17 5.77 -7.02
N ARG A 81 2.22 6.09 -6.26
CA ARG A 81 3.59 5.62 -6.51
C ARG A 81 3.69 4.11 -6.37
N LEU A 82 3.12 3.53 -5.31
CA LEU A 82 3.09 2.07 -5.14
C LEU A 82 2.42 1.38 -6.32
N ILE A 83 1.23 1.85 -6.71
CA ILE A 83 0.48 1.27 -7.82
C ILE A 83 1.33 1.31 -9.10
N ARG A 84 1.95 2.46 -9.43
CA ARG A 84 2.79 2.58 -10.63
C ARG A 84 4.04 1.70 -10.58
N ALA A 85 4.68 1.59 -9.41
CA ALA A 85 5.84 0.72 -9.25
C ALA A 85 5.49 -0.74 -9.59
N ILE A 86 4.32 -1.21 -9.14
CA ILE A 86 3.81 -2.55 -9.46
C ILE A 86 3.40 -2.65 -10.94
N GLU A 87 2.82 -1.59 -11.53
CA GLU A 87 2.48 -1.58 -12.97
C GLU A 87 3.73 -1.74 -13.86
N MET A 88 4.86 -1.16 -13.46
CA MET A 88 6.11 -1.17 -14.22
C MET A 88 7.04 -2.35 -13.91
N SER A 89 6.71 -3.16 -12.88
CA SER A 89 7.42 -4.38 -12.51
C SER A 89 7.06 -5.59 -13.39
#